data_AF-A0A7C2FLU9-F1
#
_entry.id   AF-A0A7C2FLU9-F1
#
_cell.length_a   1.000
_cell.length_b   1.000
_cell.length_c   1.000
_cell.angle_alpha   90.00
_cell.angle_beta   90.00
_cell.angle_gamma   90.00
#
_symmetry.space_group_name_H-M   'P 1'
#
loop_
_entity.id
_entity.type
_entity.pdbx_description
1 polymer ?
#
loop_
_entity_poly.entity_id
_entity_poly.type
_entity_poly.pdbx_seq_one_letter_code
_entity_poly.pdbx_strand_id
1 'polypeptide(L)'
;EGRDEIFAYGLRNAFRFSFDAGGDRQLYAADVGQELWEEVDIVVKGGNYGWNIREGAHCFEPDDPDNPPDDCPDTGRLGEPLIDPIVEYGHPFMAGGIGTAVIGGFVYRSEAIPELQGRYVFGDWSTAGHRPDGLILVASPPARDGQPWDLHELSVATSRDGRLGSYVLGFGQDADLELYVLTTERVGPTGNTGKVWRIVAKP
;
A
#
# COMPACT_ATOMS: atom_id res chain seq x y z
N GLU A 1 -30.62 -5.68 -2.64
CA GLU A 1 -29.63 -6.71 -3.01
C GLU A 1 -28.59 -6.04 -3.90
N GLY A 2 -27.29 -6.31 -3.65
CA GLY A 2 -26.19 -5.75 -4.43
C GLY A 2 -26.16 -6.31 -5.85
N ARG A 3 -25.29 -5.75 -6.71
CA ARG A 3 -25.05 -6.29 -8.05
C ARG A 3 -24.08 -7.47 -7.99
N ASP A 4 -24.36 -8.55 -8.71
CA ASP A 4 -23.54 -9.77 -8.72
C ASP A 4 -22.10 -9.52 -9.21
N GLU A 5 -21.88 -8.43 -9.96
CA GLU A 5 -20.56 -8.02 -10.44
C GLU A 5 -19.69 -7.37 -9.35
N ILE A 6 -20.26 -6.95 -8.22
CA ILE A 6 -19.51 -6.35 -7.12
C ILE A 6 -18.82 -7.45 -6.31
N PHE A 7 -17.52 -7.62 -6.52
CA PHE A 7 -16.72 -8.57 -5.74
C PHE A 7 -16.49 -8.10 -4.30
N ALA A 8 -16.18 -6.82 -4.10
CA ALA A 8 -15.99 -6.18 -2.81
C ALA A 8 -16.25 -4.68 -2.93
N TYR A 9 -16.38 -3.97 -1.81
CA TYR A 9 -16.73 -2.54 -1.77
C TYR A 9 -16.14 -1.87 -0.51
N GLY A 10 -16.39 -0.58 -0.34
CA GLY A 10 -15.83 0.18 0.78
C GLY A 10 -14.36 0.56 0.60
N LEU A 11 -13.87 0.58 -0.65
CA LEU A 11 -12.55 1.12 -1.02
C LEU A 11 -12.72 2.56 -1.54
N ARG A 12 -11.72 3.43 -1.33
CA ARG A 12 -11.72 4.82 -1.83
C ARG A 12 -11.12 4.92 -3.23
N ASN A 13 -9.85 4.60 -3.34
CA ASN A 13 -8.97 4.76 -4.48
C ASN A 13 -7.93 3.62 -4.47
N ALA A 14 -8.41 2.40 -4.71
CA ALA A 14 -7.60 1.21 -4.91
C ALA A 14 -6.71 1.34 -6.17
N PHE A 15 -5.65 2.15 -6.06
CA PHE A 15 -4.81 2.63 -7.15
C PHE A 15 -4.14 1.47 -7.89
N ARG A 16 -3.73 0.45 -7.13
CA ARG A 16 -3.14 -0.76 -7.68
C ARG A 16 -3.43 -1.96 -6.81
N PHE A 17 -3.58 -3.10 -7.47
CA PHE A 17 -3.73 -4.40 -6.81
C PHE A 17 -2.90 -5.47 -7.50
N SER A 18 -2.57 -6.52 -6.77
CA SER A 18 -1.89 -7.72 -7.28
C SER A 18 -2.40 -8.97 -6.58
N PHE A 19 -2.36 -10.09 -7.31
CA PHE A 19 -2.59 -11.40 -6.70
C PHE A 19 -1.26 -11.95 -6.24
N ASP A 20 -1.24 -12.55 -5.05
CA ASP A 20 -0.13 -13.41 -4.65
C ASP A 20 0.02 -14.56 -5.66
N ALA A 21 1.25 -14.75 -6.15
CA ALA A 21 1.60 -15.83 -7.07
C ALA A 21 1.71 -17.19 -6.36
N GLY A 22 1.78 -17.21 -5.03
CA GLY A 22 1.78 -18.40 -4.20
C GLY A 22 0.52 -18.55 -3.34
N GLY A 23 0.57 -19.50 -2.40
CA GLY A 23 -0.46 -19.70 -1.37
C GLY A 23 -1.89 -19.82 -1.91
N ASP A 24 -2.81 -19.11 -1.25
CA ASP A 24 -4.24 -19.05 -1.61
C ASP A 24 -4.56 -18.01 -2.69
N ARG A 25 -3.52 -17.41 -3.30
CA ARG A 25 -3.65 -16.37 -4.34
C ARG A 25 -4.52 -15.19 -3.88
N GLN A 26 -4.26 -14.72 -2.67
CA GLN A 26 -4.93 -13.57 -2.08
C GLN A 26 -4.75 -12.31 -2.95
N LEU A 27 -5.77 -11.47 -3.01
CA LEU A 27 -5.73 -10.18 -3.71
C LEU A 27 -5.28 -9.10 -2.72
N TYR A 28 -4.19 -8.42 -3.01
CA TYR A 28 -3.70 -7.28 -2.24
C TYR A 28 -4.07 -6.01 -2.98
N ALA A 29 -4.66 -5.04 -2.29
CA ALA A 29 -5.00 -3.74 -2.86
C ALA A 29 -4.33 -2.64 -2.05
N ALA A 30 -3.69 -1.70 -2.73
CA ALA A 30 -3.22 -0.45 -2.15
C ALA A 30 -4.31 0.60 -2.37
N ASP A 31 -4.93 1.02 -1.28
CA ASP A 31 -6.01 2.00 -1.27
C ASP A 31 -5.49 3.33 -0.75
N VAL A 32 -5.52 4.34 -1.62
CA VAL A 32 -4.99 5.67 -1.30
C VAL A 32 -6.06 6.45 -0.53
N GLY A 33 -5.68 6.93 0.66
CA GLY A 33 -6.50 7.76 1.52
C GLY A 33 -6.91 9.09 0.90
N GLN A 34 -7.88 9.74 1.53
CA GLN A 34 -8.22 11.12 1.23
C GLN A 34 -7.27 12.13 1.85
N GLU A 35 -7.00 12.02 3.16
CA GLU A 35 -6.32 13.03 3.94
C GLU A 35 -5.30 12.44 4.91
N LEU A 36 -5.69 11.54 5.81
CA LEU A 36 -4.85 11.17 6.95
C LEU A 36 -4.08 9.87 6.77
N TRP A 37 -4.71 8.81 6.24
CA TRP A 37 -4.15 7.45 6.27
C TRP A 37 -4.05 6.80 4.91
N GLU A 38 -2.91 6.16 4.64
CA GLU A 38 -2.70 5.27 3.50
C GLU A 38 -2.84 3.81 3.95
N GLU A 39 -3.43 2.94 3.12
CA GLU A 39 -3.71 1.57 3.53
C GLU A 39 -3.44 0.49 2.46
N VAL A 40 -3.22 -0.74 2.93
CA VAL A 40 -3.18 -1.93 2.10
C VAL A 40 -4.11 -2.99 2.68
N ASP A 41 -4.93 -3.58 1.83
CA ASP A 41 -5.92 -4.59 2.18
C ASP A 41 -5.64 -5.94 1.54
N ILE A 42 -6.07 -7.00 2.23
CA ILE A 42 -6.32 -8.29 1.59
C ILE A 42 -7.79 -8.36 1.21
N VAL A 43 -8.05 -8.26 -0.09
CA VAL A 43 -9.40 -8.18 -0.63
C VAL A 43 -10.06 -9.56 -0.71
N VAL A 44 -11.14 -9.73 0.05
CA VAL A 44 -11.98 -10.93 0.07
C VAL A 44 -13.36 -10.68 -0.55
N LYS A 45 -13.98 -11.76 -1.04
CA LYS A 45 -15.31 -11.73 -1.66
C LYS A 45 -16.36 -11.23 -0.65
N GLY A 46 -17.11 -10.21 -1.03
CA GLY A 46 -18.16 -9.57 -0.23
C GLY A 46 -17.64 -8.64 0.85
N GLY A 47 -16.31 -8.43 0.94
CA GLY A 47 -15.70 -7.57 1.96
C GLY A 47 -16.11 -6.10 1.81
N ASN A 48 -16.21 -5.43 2.96
CA ASN A 48 -16.45 -4.00 3.09
C ASN A 48 -15.26 -3.37 3.82
N TYR A 49 -14.46 -2.54 3.13
CA TYR A 49 -13.26 -1.88 3.71
C TYR A 49 -13.57 -0.52 4.34
N GLY A 50 -14.86 -0.22 4.55
CA GLY A 50 -15.27 0.87 5.44
C GLY A 50 -15.36 2.24 4.80
N TRP A 51 -14.79 2.50 3.63
CA TRP A 51 -14.96 3.81 2.98
C TRP A 51 -16.45 4.10 2.68
N ASN A 52 -17.02 5.25 3.08
CA ASN A 52 -16.41 6.44 3.68
C ASN A 52 -16.76 6.64 5.17
N ILE A 53 -16.98 5.56 5.92
CA ILE A 53 -17.08 5.57 7.39
C ILE A 53 -15.68 5.65 8.02
N ARG A 54 -14.71 4.97 7.39
CA ARG A 54 -13.32 4.91 7.83
C ARG A 54 -12.34 5.30 6.73
N GLU A 55 -11.16 5.72 7.17
CA GLU A 55 -9.95 5.92 6.39
C GLU A 55 -8.81 5.23 7.16
N GLY A 56 -8.24 4.15 6.62
CA GLY A 56 -7.50 3.20 7.46
C GLY A 56 -8.44 2.48 8.43
N ALA A 57 -7.92 2.13 9.61
CA ALA A 57 -8.72 1.66 10.75
C ALA A 57 -9.36 2.81 11.56
N HIS A 58 -9.28 4.06 11.06
CA HIS A 58 -9.70 5.26 11.77
C HIS A 58 -11.01 5.83 11.21
N CYS A 59 -11.75 6.56 12.05
CA CYS A 59 -12.96 7.23 11.60
C CYS A 59 -12.65 8.32 10.58
N PHE A 60 -13.60 8.54 9.67
CA PHE A 60 -13.49 9.55 8.62
C PHE A 60 -14.73 10.45 8.61
N GLU A 61 -14.53 11.75 8.40
CA GLU A 61 -15.58 12.75 8.29
C GLU A 61 -15.39 13.57 7.01
N PRO A 62 -16.23 13.37 5.98
CA PRO A 62 -16.11 14.09 4.70
C PRO A 62 -16.14 15.62 4.83
N ASP A 63 -16.87 16.16 5.80
CA ASP A 63 -17.03 17.62 5.97
C ASP A 63 -15.87 18.25 6.77
N ASP A 64 -15.07 17.45 7.49
CA ASP A 64 -13.91 17.87 8.28
C ASP A 64 -12.84 16.75 8.33
N PRO A 65 -12.21 16.43 7.19
CA PRO A 65 -11.30 15.28 7.07
C PRO A 65 -10.03 15.40 7.90
N ASP A 66 -9.65 16.62 8.29
CA ASP A 66 -8.51 16.89 9.17
C ASP A 66 -8.80 16.54 10.65
N ASN A 67 -10.08 16.52 11.05
CA ASN A 67 -10.51 16.35 12.44
C ASN A 67 -11.65 15.32 12.55
N PRO A 68 -11.39 14.04 12.21
CA PRO A 68 -12.42 13.02 12.33
C PRO A 68 -12.87 12.83 13.79
N PRO A 69 -14.11 12.38 14.02
CA PRO A 69 -14.60 12.07 15.35
C PRO A 69 -13.83 10.89 15.96
N ASP A 70 -13.80 10.82 17.30
CA ASP A 70 -13.17 9.71 18.04
C ASP A 70 -13.86 8.36 17.75
N ASP A 71 -15.16 8.38 17.45
CA ASP A 71 -15.99 7.21 17.24
C ASP A 71 -16.83 7.34 15.95
N CYS A 72 -17.01 6.21 15.28
CA CYS A 72 -17.82 6.02 14.09
C CYS A 72 -18.37 4.59 14.08
N PRO A 73 -19.37 4.28 13.24
CA PRO A 73 -19.86 2.91 13.11
C PRO A 73 -18.74 1.89 12.83
N ASP A 74 -18.77 0.76 13.53
CA ASP A 74 -17.88 -0.40 13.33
C ASP A 74 -18.46 -1.42 12.34
N THR A 75 -19.67 -1.17 11.86
CA THR A 75 -20.36 -1.94 10.83
C THR A 75 -20.83 -1.05 9.70
N GLY A 76 -20.93 -1.62 8.50
CA GLY A 76 -21.55 -0.95 7.36
C GLY A 76 -23.07 -0.82 7.51
N ARG A 77 -23.70 -0.24 6.48
CA ARG A 77 -25.11 0.16 6.51
C ARG A 77 -26.08 -1.00 6.75
N LEU A 78 -25.71 -2.23 6.41
CA LEU A 78 -26.55 -3.42 6.59
C LEU A 78 -26.14 -4.22 7.85
N GLY A 79 -25.26 -3.68 8.69
CA GLY A 79 -24.74 -4.34 9.89
C GLY A 79 -23.63 -5.35 9.60
N GLU A 80 -23.10 -5.38 8.38
CA GLU A 80 -21.93 -6.17 8.02
C GLU A 80 -20.66 -5.62 8.69
N PRO A 81 -19.72 -6.48 9.11
CA PRO A 81 -18.46 -6.01 9.68
C PRO A 81 -17.63 -5.25 8.65
N LEU A 82 -16.95 -4.19 9.11
CA LEU A 82 -15.87 -3.57 8.35
C LEU A 82 -14.60 -4.43 8.49
N ILE A 83 -13.80 -4.48 7.43
CA ILE A 83 -12.52 -5.20 7.41
C ILE A 83 -11.40 -4.17 7.54
N ASP A 84 -10.59 -4.31 8.59
CA ASP A 84 -9.43 -3.45 8.81
C ASP A 84 -8.29 -3.78 7.83
N PRO A 85 -7.46 -2.78 7.46
CA PRO A 85 -6.33 -2.99 6.58
C PRO A 85 -5.24 -3.84 7.24
N ILE A 86 -4.43 -4.51 6.42
CA ILE A 86 -3.24 -5.24 6.91
C ILE A 86 -2.07 -4.30 7.20
N VAL A 87 -2.04 -3.15 6.55
CA VAL A 87 -1.04 -2.10 6.73
C VAL A 87 -1.76 -0.76 6.67
N GLU A 88 -1.44 0.12 7.61
CA GLU A 88 -1.80 1.53 7.53
C GLU A 88 -0.62 2.41 7.97
N TYR A 89 -0.55 3.63 7.46
CA TYR A 89 0.38 4.64 7.95
C TYR A 89 -0.10 6.05 7.63
N GLY A 90 0.25 7.00 8.50
CA GLY A 90 -0.19 8.39 8.38
C GLY A 90 0.54 9.17 7.29
N HIS A 91 -0.10 10.22 6.82
CA HIS A 91 0.48 11.23 5.95
C HIS A 91 1.59 12.04 6.65
N PRO A 92 2.52 12.67 5.92
CA PRO A 92 3.78 13.17 6.50
C PRO A 92 3.61 14.37 7.42
N PHE A 93 2.44 15.02 7.41
CA PHE A 93 2.11 16.09 8.34
C PHE A 93 1.60 15.57 9.69
N MET A 94 1.23 14.29 9.77
CA MET A 94 0.87 13.62 11.02
C MET A 94 2.11 13.19 11.79
N ALA A 95 1.99 13.12 13.11
CA ALA A 95 3.05 12.61 13.95
C ALA A 95 3.34 11.14 13.62
N GLY A 96 4.56 10.86 13.13
CA GLY A 96 4.98 9.51 12.74
C GLY A 96 4.53 9.07 11.35
N GLY A 97 3.87 9.94 10.57
CA GLY A 97 3.52 9.65 9.18
C GLY A 97 4.74 9.58 8.27
N ILE A 98 4.67 8.75 7.22
CA ILE A 98 5.85 8.39 6.41
C ILE A 98 5.67 8.61 4.90
N GLY A 99 4.45 8.54 4.37
CA GLY A 99 4.18 8.52 2.93
C GLY A 99 2.98 9.38 2.57
N THR A 100 2.75 9.63 1.27
CA THR A 100 1.67 10.51 0.77
C THR A 100 0.65 9.81 -0.11
N ALA A 101 1.02 8.67 -0.70
CA ALA A 101 0.16 7.92 -1.61
C ALA A 101 0.75 6.54 -1.80
N VAL A 102 0.08 5.51 -1.27
CA VAL A 102 0.46 4.13 -1.49
C VAL A 102 0.31 3.76 -2.96
N ILE A 103 1.34 3.14 -3.52
CA ILE A 103 1.42 2.80 -4.95
C ILE A 103 1.07 1.32 -5.21
N GLY A 104 1.13 0.49 -4.17
CA GLY A 104 0.97 -0.96 -4.25
C GLY A 104 2.22 -1.70 -4.69
N GLY A 105 2.12 -3.02 -4.75
CA GLY A 105 3.28 -3.90 -4.86
C GLY A 105 2.92 -5.35 -5.11
N PHE A 106 3.77 -6.26 -4.67
CA PHE A 106 3.63 -7.70 -4.86
C PHE A 106 4.13 -8.46 -3.63
N VAL A 107 3.54 -9.63 -3.37
CA VAL A 107 4.16 -10.61 -2.47
C VAL A 107 5.37 -11.21 -3.17
N TYR A 108 6.54 -11.15 -2.52
CA TYR A 108 7.78 -11.67 -3.09
C TYR A 108 7.84 -13.19 -2.97
N ARG A 109 8.02 -13.87 -4.10
CA ARG A 109 7.96 -15.34 -4.22
C ARG A 109 9.19 -15.97 -4.90
N SER A 110 10.15 -15.17 -5.37
CA SER A 110 11.40 -15.68 -5.95
C SER A 110 12.45 -16.06 -4.90
N GLU A 111 13.28 -17.07 -5.14
CA GLU A 111 14.31 -17.53 -4.21
C GLU A 111 15.55 -16.62 -4.13
N ALA A 112 15.68 -15.62 -5.01
CA ALA A 112 16.89 -14.80 -5.12
C ALA A 112 17.15 -13.90 -3.90
N ILE A 113 16.11 -13.53 -3.15
CA ILE A 113 16.20 -12.72 -1.92
C ILE A 113 15.40 -13.42 -0.80
N PRO A 114 15.97 -14.43 -0.12
CA PRO A 114 15.26 -15.23 0.88
C PRO A 114 14.62 -14.41 2.01
N GLU A 115 15.19 -13.26 2.36
CA GLU A 115 14.69 -12.38 3.41
C GLU A 115 13.34 -11.73 3.07
N LEU A 116 12.99 -11.64 1.78
CA LEU A 116 11.72 -11.08 1.32
C LEU A 116 10.65 -12.13 1.09
N GLN A 117 10.98 -13.42 1.16
CA GLN A 117 10.04 -14.50 0.84
C GLN A 117 8.75 -14.41 1.64
N GLY A 118 7.63 -14.38 0.92
CA GLY A 118 6.27 -14.29 1.47
C GLY A 118 5.90 -12.93 2.06
N ARG A 119 6.76 -11.92 1.96
CA ARG A 119 6.48 -10.55 2.41
C ARG A 119 5.91 -9.72 1.27
N TYR A 120 5.06 -8.76 1.59
CA TYR A 120 4.52 -7.83 0.62
C TYR A 120 5.50 -6.67 0.42
N VAL A 121 6.09 -6.58 -0.77
CA VAL A 121 7.03 -5.52 -1.16
C VAL A 121 6.27 -4.51 -2.02
N PHE A 122 6.18 -3.28 -1.55
CA PHE A 122 5.39 -2.22 -2.16
C PHE A 122 6.08 -0.88 -1.98
N GLY A 123 5.41 0.22 -2.33
CA GLY A 123 5.99 1.53 -2.14
C GLY A 123 4.95 2.62 -1.96
N ASP A 124 5.47 3.79 -1.61
CA ASP A 124 4.76 5.05 -1.52
C ASP A 124 5.39 6.04 -2.50
N TRP A 125 4.55 6.86 -3.13
CA TRP A 125 4.95 7.80 -4.17
C TRP A 125 6.06 8.75 -3.74
N SER A 126 5.97 9.32 -2.53
CA SER A 126 6.86 10.35 -1.99
C SER A 126 6.58 10.59 -0.52
N THR A 127 7.56 11.03 0.26
CA THR A 127 7.31 11.42 1.65
C THR A 127 6.83 12.87 1.81
N ALA A 128 6.59 13.62 0.72
CA ALA A 128 5.99 14.97 0.79
C ALA A 128 5.32 15.44 -0.52
N GLY A 129 5.11 14.57 -1.50
CA GLY A 129 4.45 14.83 -2.78
C GLY A 129 5.20 15.72 -3.77
N HIS A 130 6.07 16.62 -3.30
CA HIS A 130 6.88 17.52 -4.14
C HIS A 130 8.36 17.13 -4.17
N ARG A 131 8.74 16.05 -3.49
CA ARG A 131 10.12 15.55 -3.43
C ARG A 131 10.22 14.20 -4.13
N PRO A 132 11.22 13.98 -4.99
CA PRO A 132 11.49 12.68 -5.57
C PRO A 132 12.18 11.77 -4.52
N ASP A 133 11.46 11.39 -3.48
CA ASP A 133 11.95 10.63 -2.32
C ASP A 133 11.04 9.45 -1.94
N GLY A 134 10.42 8.84 -2.95
CA GLY A 134 9.50 7.71 -2.77
C GLY A 134 10.11 6.54 -2.01
N LEU A 135 9.24 5.81 -1.32
CA LEU A 135 9.60 4.74 -0.41
C LEU A 135 9.46 3.37 -1.07
N ILE A 136 10.35 2.45 -0.69
CA ILE A 136 10.12 1.03 -0.87
C ILE A 136 9.88 0.45 0.52
N LEU A 137 8.74 -0.20 0.69
CA LEU A 137 8.24 -0.70 1.95
C LEU A 137 8.08 -2.22 1.87
N VAL A 138 8.23 -2.87 3.02
CA VAL A 138 7.99 -4.30 3.20
C VAL A 138 7.08 -4.50 4.39
N ALA A 139 5.96 -5.16 4.15
CA ALA A 139 5.06 -5.62 5.18
C ALA A 139 5.23 -7.13 5.40
N SER A 140 5.39 -7.54 6.65
CA SER A 140 5.53 -8.94 7.04
C SER A 140 4.27 -9.41 7.77
N PRO A 141 3.69 -10.58 7.41
CA PRO A 141 2.57 -11.14 8.14
C PRO A 141 2.90 -11.27 9.64
N PRO A 142 1.94 -10.97 10.53
CA PRO A 142 2.15 -11.09 11.97
C PRO A 142 2.31 -12.56 12.38
N ALA A 143 2.87 -12.77 13.57
CA ALA A 143 2.95 -14.11 14.17
C ALA A 143 1.58 -14.67 14.60
N ARG A 144 0.55 -13.81 14.68
CA ARG A 144 -0.82 -14.16 15.07
C ARG A 144 -1.82 -13.40 14.21
N ASP A 145 -2.87 -14.09 13.77
CA ASP A 145 -3.96 -13.49 13.00
C ASP A 145 -4.65 -12.35 13.77
N GLY A 146 -5.10 -11.33 13.03
CA GLY A 146 -5.79 -10.17 13.59
C GLY A 146 -4.88 -9.07 14.15
N GLN A 147 -3.57 -9.15 13.93
CA GLN A 147 -2.64 -8.04 14.18
C GLN A 147 -2.26 -7.33 12.87
N PRO A 148 -2.01 -6.01 12.90
CA PRO A 148 -1.40 -5.32 11.77
C PRO A 148 -0.06 -5.96 11.39
N TRP A 149 0.30 -5.90 10.11
CA TRP A 149 1.56 -6.43 9.62
C TRP A 149 2.73 -5.53 10.05
N ASP A 150 3.88 -6.14 10.31
CA ASP A 150 5.10 -5.40 10.64
C ASP A 150 5.60 -4.68 9.37
N LEU A 151 5.63 -3.35 9.43
CA LEU A 151 6.02 -2.48 8.31
C LEU A 151 7.46 -1.97 8.47
N HIS A 152 8.25 -2.09 7.40
CA HIS A 152 9.63 -1.59 7.36
C HIS A 152 9.95 -0.91 6.03
N GLU A 153 10.71 0.19 6.09
CA GLU A 153 11.33 0.78 4.89
C GLU A 153 12.55 -0.07 4.47
N LEU A 154 12.63 -0.43 3.19
CA LEU A 154 13.81 -1.06 2.61
C LEU A 154 14.87 -0.02 2.25
N SER A 155 16.08 -0.23 2.77
CA SER A 155 17.24 0.58 2.43
C SER A 155 17.91 0.07 1.13
N VAL A 156 18.02 0.95 0.14
CA VAL A 156 18.71 0.72 -1.12
C VAL A 156 20.21 0.91 -0.94
N ALA A 157 20.95 -0.21 -0.93
CA ALA A 157 22.38 -0.23 -0.64
C ALA A 157 23.25 0.59 -1.62
N THR A 158 22.77 0.87 -2.83
CA THR A 158 23.49 1.66 -3.84
C THR A 158 23.34 3.17 -3.66
N SER A 159 22.57 3.63 -2.66
CA SER A 159 22.45 5.05 -2.31
C SER A 159 23.00 5.36 -0.92
N ARG A 160 23.48 6.59 -0.72
CA ARG A 160 24.05 7.06 0.56
C ARG A 160 23.00 7.21 1.66
N ASP A 161 21.80 7.62 1.29
CA ASP A 161 20.66 7.80 2.20
C ASP A 161 19.73 6.58 2.24
N GLY A 162 20.07 5.51 1.50
CA GLY A 162 19.25 4.31 1.42
C GLY A 162 18.00 4.45 0.54
N ARG A 163 17.82 5.54 -0.22
CA ARG A 163 16.65 5.74 -1.11
C ARG A 163 17.05 5.86 -2.57
N LEU A 164 16.10 5.67 -3.49
CA LEU A 164 16.36 5.79 -4.95
C LEU A 164 16.52 7.24 -5.42
N GLY A 165 16.09 8.24 -4.63
CA GLY A 165 16.06 9.63 -5.06
C GLY A 165 15.14 9.85 -6.27
N SER A 166 13.98 9.19 -6.28
CA SER A 166 12.96 9.29 -7.32
C SER A 166 11.57 9.12 -6.72
N TYR A 167 10.54 9.62 -7.40
CA TYR A 167 9.16 9.21 -7.15
C TYR A 167 8.99 7.73 -7.52
N VAL A 168 8.28 6.97 -6.70
CA VAL A 168 7.88 5.60 -7.03
C VAL A 168 6.55 5.65 -7.76
N LEU A 169 6.49 5.07 -8.96
CA LEU A 169 5.29 5.08 -9.82
C LEU A 169 4.54 3.74 -9.82
N GLY A 170 5.26 2.66 -9.51
CA GLY A 170 4.70 1.32 -9.59
C GLY A 170 5.76 0.26 -9.38
N PHE A 171 5.28 -0.97 -9.26
CA PHE A 171 6.12 -2.16 -9.26
C PHE A 171 5.86 -2.97 -10.52
N GLY A 172 6.70 -3.97 -10.79
CA GLY A 172 6.48 -4.97 -11.83
C GLY A 172 6.98 -6.32 -11.34
N GLN A 173 6.42 -7.39 -11.88
CA GLN A 173 6.88 -8.75 -11.63
C GLN A 173 7.07 -9.44 -12.98
N ASP A 174 8.21 -10.10 -13.18
CA ASP A 174 8.46 -10.89 -14.39
C ASP A 174 7.99 -12.35 -14.24
N ALA A 175 8.27 -13.17 -15.26
CA ALA A 175 7.87 -14.58 -15.27
C ALA A 175 8.62 -15.45 -14.24
N ASP A 176 9.77 -14.97 -13.74
CA ASP A 176 10.56 -15.63 -12.70
C ASP A 176 10.20 -15.11 -11.29
N LEU A 177 9.14 -14.30 -11.19
CA LEU A 177 8.64 -13.67 -9.96
C LEU A 177 9.61 -12.66 -9.34
N GLU A 178 10.56 -12.17 -10.11
CA GLU A 178 11.48 -11.10 -9.71
C GLU A 178 10.79 -9.75 -9.77
N LEU A 179 11.12 -8.87 -8.83
CA LEU A 179 10.45 -7.59 -8.68
C LEU A 179 11.24 -6.43 -9.29
N TYR A 180 10.48 -5.51 -9.86
CA TYR A 180 10.96 -4.30 -10.47
C TYR A 180 10.26 -3.08 -9.86
N VAL A 181 10.97 -1.97 -9.76
CA VAL A 181 10.43 -0.67 -9.34
C VAL A 181 10.47 0.28 -10.53
N LEU A 182 9.35 0.93 -10.82
CA LEU A 182 9.23 1.97 -11.82
C LEU A 182 9.30 3.31 -11.12
N THR A 183 10.21 4.19 -11.55
CA THR A 183 10.41 5.49 -10.92
C THR A 183 10.50 6.63 -11.93
N THR A 184 10.40 7.86 -11.44
CA THR A 184 10.68 9.08 -12.21
C THR A 184 11.31 10.14 -11.31
N GLU A 185 12.13 11.03 -11.88
CA GLU A 185 12.72 12.17 -11.14
C GLU A 185 11.79 13.40 -11.15
N ARG A 186 10.76 13.41 -12.02
CA ARG A 186 9.82 14.52 -12.19
C ARG A 186 8.39 14.02 -12.12
N VAL A 187 7.52 14.83 -11.52
CA VAL A 187 6.07 14.62 -11.55
C VAL A 187 5.60 14.69 -13.01
N GLY A 188 4.75 13.72 -13.41
CA GLY A 188 4.22 13.61 -14.76
C GLY A 188 3.20 14.71 -15.14
N PRO A 189 2.50 14.58 -16.28
CA PRO A 189 2.59 13.48 -17.24
C PRO A 189 3.67 13.67 -18.33
N THR A 190 4.52 14.69 -18.22
CA THR A 190 5.56 14.99 -19.21
C THR A 190 6.96 14.68 -18.69
N GLY A 191 7.93 14.58 -19.60
CA GLY A 191 9.32 14.28 -19.29
C GLY A 191 9.76 12.89 -19.72
N ASN A 192 11.04 12.58 -19.52
CA ASN A 192 11.70 11.35 -19.97
C ASN A 192 12.66 10.76 -18.91
N THR A 193 12.42 11.09 -17.64
CA THR A 193 13.23 10.65 -16.49
C THR A 193 12.79 9.30 -15.91
N GLY A 194 11.87 8.61 -16.58
CA GLY A 194 11.37 7.31 -16.17
C GLY A 194 12.47 6.25 -16.16
N LYS A 195 12.53 5.43 -15.12
CA LYS A 195 13.50 4.33 -14.98
C LYS A 195 12.79 3.08 -14.48
N VAL A 196 13.35 1.93 -14.85
CA VAL A 196 12.95 0.62 -14.31
C VAL A 196 14.18 0.02 -13.62
N TRP A 197 14.00 -0.34 -12.36
CA TRP A 197 15.02 -0.92 -11.50
C TRP A 197 14.63 -2.35 -11.17
N ARG A 198 15.57 -3.30 -11.23
CA ARG A 198 15.36 -4.63 -10.67
C ARG A 198 15.79 -4.62 -9.20
N ILE A 199 14.97 -5.18 -8.32
CA ILE A 199 15.36 -5.40 -6.92
C ILE A 199 16.24 -6.65 -6.87
N VAL A 200 17.43 -6.52 -6.29
CA VAL A 200 18.40 -7.62 -6.16
C VAL A 200 18.95 -7.66 -4.73
N ALA A 201 19.40 -8.84 -4.30
CA ALA A 201 20.09 -8.98 -3.02
C ALA A 201 21.35 -8.10 -3.00
N LYS A 202 21.69 -7.60 -1.80
CA LYS A 202 22.96 -6.91 -1.61
C LYS A 202 24.12 -7.89 -1.85
N PRO A 203 25.18 -7.51 -2.58
CA PRO A 203 26.38 -8.32 -2.74
C PRO A 203 27.09 -8.63 -1.42
#